data_AF-A0A4Q6IIG2-F1
#
_entry.id   AF-A0A4Q6IIG2-F1
#
_cell.length_a   1.000
_cell.length_b   1.000
_cell.length_c   1.000
_cell.angle_alpha   90.00
_cell.angle_beta   90.00
_cell.angle_gamma   90.00
#
_symmetry.space_group_name_H-M   'P 1'
#
loop_
_entity.id
_entity.type
_entity.pdbx_description
1 polymer ?
#
loop_
_entity_poly.entity_id
_entity_poly.type
_entity_poly.pdbx_seq_one_letter_code
_entity_poly.pdbx_strand_id
1 'polypeptide(L)'
;MRSTEEIVESLRDALVGVGVVLPSLCVDPVTGASDEPFALVDLGRCNVRTAERLASALRGETPPVGAYVEDVRDGRVGEVRGHVGGRVQLRPVCGGREWDCPRESLGEVQPGEVLRERVRRVNQESRLL
;
A
#
# COMPACT_ATOMS: atom_id res chain seq x y z
N MET A 1 -0.52 -10.98 7.57
CA MET A 1 0.27 -10.49 6.43
C MET A 1 -0.14 -11.34 5.25
N ARG A 2 -0.59 -10.73 4.15
CA ARG A 2 -0.83 -11.49 2.92
C ARG A 2 0.50 -12.01 2.39
N SER A 3 0.53 -13.24 1.88
CA SER A 3 1.72 -13.77 1.23
C SER A 3 1.99 -13.02 -0.08
N THR A 4 3.22 -13.12 -0.59
CA THR A 4 3.59 -12.54 -1.88
C THR A 4 2.71 -13.10 -3.00
N GLU A 5 2.47 -14.41 -2.99
CA GLU A 5 1.57 -15.11 -3.91
C GLU A 5 0.13 -14.58 -3.85
N GLU A 6 -0.43 -14.39 -2.65
CA GLU A 6 -1.79 -13.84 -2.48
C GLU A 6 -1.92 -12.44 -3.09
N ILE A 7 -0.84 -11.63 -3.04
CA ILE A 7 -0.83 -10.30 -3.62
C ILE A 7 -0.75 -10.36 -5.16
N VAL A 8 0.01 -11.30 -5.72
CA VAL A 8 0.08 -11.53 -7.17
C VAL A 8 -1.26 -12.03 -7.72
N GLU A 9 -1.91 -12.95 -7.02
CA GLU A 9 -3.25 -13.44 -7.39
C GLU A 9 -4.28 -12.32 -7.32
N SER A 10 -4.27 -11.52 -6.25
CA SER A 10 -5.14 -10.34 -6.13
C SER A 10 -4.92 -9.31 -7.25
N LEU A 11 -3.69 -9.14 -7.74
CA LEU A 11 -3.38 -8.29 -8.89
C LEU A 11 -3.87 -8.91 -10.21
N ARG A 12 -3.69 -10.22 -10.39
CA ARG A 12 -4.17 -10.96 -11.57
C ARG A 12 -5.68 -10.79 -11.72
N ASP A 13 -6.44 -11.03 -10.66
CA ASP A 13 -7.90 -10.90 -10.69
C ASP A 13 -8.34 -9.47 -11.01
N ALA A 14 -7.66 -8.47 -10.45
CA ALA A 14 -7.94 -7.07 -10.72
C ALA A 14 -7.66 -6.69 -12.19
N LEU A 15 -6.59 -7.21 -12.79
CA LEU A 15 -6.28 -7.01 -14.21
C LEU A 15 -7.31 -7.69 -15.12
N VAL A 16 -7.73 -8.90 -14.78
CA VAL A 16 -8.80 -9.60 -15.52
C VAL A 16 -10.11 -8.82 -15.45
N GLY A 17 -10.43 -8.24 -14.29
CA GLY A 17 -11.62 -7.40 -14.10
C GLY A 17 -11.66 -6.17 -15.02
N VAL A 18 -10.52 -5.68 -15.51
CA VAL A 18 -10.42 -4.58 -16.49
C VAL A 18 -10.11 -5.05 -17.91
N GLY A 19 -10.16 -6.37 -18.17
CA GLY A 19 -9.97 -6.96 -19.50
C GLY A 19 -8.51 -7.19 -19.91
N VAL A 20 -7.56 -7.10 -18.98
CA VAL A 20 -6.13 -7.33 -19.23
C VAL A 20 -5.74 -8.72 -18.70
N VAL A 21 -5.26 -9.59 -19.60
CA VAL A 21 -4.78 -10.93 -19.23
C VAL A 21 -3.27 -10.99 -19.39
N LEU A 22 -2.56 -11.25 -18.28
CA LEU A 22 -1.12 -11.46 -18.26
C LEU A 22 -0.83 -12.90 -17.81
N PRO A 23 -0.69 -13.86 -18.74
CA PRO A 23 -0.47 -15.26 -18.38
C PRO A 23 0.88 -15.46 -17.66
N SER A 24 1.86 -14.59 -17.91
CA SER A 24 3.20 -14.62 -17.30
C SER A 24 3.30 -13.91 -15.94
N LEU A 25 2.23 -13.34 -15.39
CA LEU A 25 2.32 -12.60 -14.12
C LEU A 25 2.67 -13.54 -12.96
N CYS A 26 3.88 -13.41 -12.42
CA CYS A 26 4.36 -14.19 -11.29
C CYS A 26 5.25 -13.32 -10.37
N VAL A 27 5.60 -13.86 -9.20
CA VAL A 27 6.72 -13.32 -8.42
C VAL A 27 8.00 -13.53 -9.23
N ASP A 28 8.85 -12.51 -9.28
CA ASP A 28 10.16 -12.62 -9.91
C ASP A 28 10.99 -13.69 -9.20
N PRO A 29 11.48 -14.72 -9.92
CA PRO A 29 12.08 -15.89 -9.30
C PRO A 29 13.42 -15.61 -8.62
N VAL A 30 14.11 -14.53 -9.00
CA VAL A 30 15.41 -14.15 -8.41
C VAL A 30 15.21 -13.51 -7.04
N THR A 31 14.25 -12.59 -6.93
CA THR A 31 13.94 -11.89 -5.68
C THR A 31 12.99 -12.66 -4.77
N GLY A 32 12.18 -13.58 -5.30
CA GLY A 32 11.36 -14.48 -4.49
C GLY A 32 12.18 -15.57 -3.77
N ALA A 33 13.37 -15.89 -4.29
CA ALA A 33 14.28 -16.88 -3.71
C ALA A 33 15.31 -16.28 -2.73
N SER A 34 15.37 -14.96 -2.60
CA SER A 34 16.30 -14.26 -1.68
C SER A 34 15.63 -13.94 -0.34
N ASP A 35 16.44 -13.78 0.71
CA ASP A 35 16.00 -13.26 2.03
C ASP A 35 15.76 -11.73 2.00
N GLU A 36 15.59 -11.13 0.82
CA GLU A 36 15.40 -9.70 0.69
C GLU A 36 13.97 -9.30 1.09
N PRO A 37 13.81 -8.19 1.83
CA PRO A 37 12.52 -7.80 2.41
C PRO A 37 11.44 -7.39 1.37
N PHE A 38 11.76 -7.36 0.07
CA PHE A 38 10.86 -6.89 -0.99
C PHE A 38 11.00 -7.73 -2.26
N ALA A 39 10.25 -8.83 -2.36
CA ALA A 39 10.10 -9.57 -3.61
C ALA A 39 9.50 -8.67 -4.72
N LEU A 40 9.91 -8.90 -5.96
CA LEU A 40 9.40 -8.19 -7.14
C LEU A 40 8.37 -9.05 -7.86
N VAL A 41 7.52 -8.42 -8.67
CA VAL A 41 6.56 -9.06 -9.56
C VAL A 41 7.05 -8.90 -11.00
N ASP A 42 6.90 -9.93 -11.83
CA ASP A 42 7.27 -9.92 -13.26
C ASP A 42 6.25 -9.15 -14.12
N LEU A 43 6.04 -7.90 -13.70
CA LEU A 43 5.32 -6.83 -14.38
C LEU A 43 6.30 -5.66 -14.53
N GLY A 44 7.37 -5.88 -15.28
CA GLY A 44 8.46 -4.90 -15.42
C GLY A 44 9.23 -4.64 -14.11
N ARG A 45 9.34 -5.65 -13.24
CA ARG A 45 10.01 -5.57 -11.92
C ARG A 45 9.35 -4.58 -10.95
N CYS A 46 8.04 -4.48 -10.96
CA CYS A 46 7.34 -3.68 -9.96
C CYS A 46 7.43 -4.38 -8.58
N ASN A 47 7.53 -3.61 -7.50
CA ASN A 47 7.52 -4.18 -6.15
C ASN A 47 6.09 -4.57 -5.72
N VAL A 48 5.98 -5.51 -4.79
CA VAL A 48 4.70 -6.04 -4.27
C VAL A 48 3.77 -4.94 -3.73
N ARG A 49 4.31 -3.88 -3.13
CA ARG A 49 3.50 -2.75 -2.63
C ARG A 49 2.87 -1.93 -3.75
N THR A 50 3.57 -1.77 -4.87
CA THR A 50 3.04 -1.12 -6.07
C THR A 50 2.01 -2.02 -6.77
N ALA A 51 2.24 -3.33 -6.81
CA ALA A 51 1.27 -4.30 -7.31
C ALA A 51 -0.06 -4.25 -6.53
N GLU A 52 0.01 -4.23 -5.19
CA GLU A 52 -1.18 -4.13 -4.34
C GLU A 52 -1.93 -2.80 -4.52
N ARG A 53 -1.20 -1.69 -4.64
CA ARG A 53 -1.73 -0.36 -4.99
C ARG A 53 -2.51 -0.40 -6.31
N LEU A 54 -1.93 -0.99 -7.35
CA LEU A 54 -2.55 -1.10 -8.67
C LEU A 54 -3.81 -1.96 -8.61
N ALA A 55 -3.74 -3.11 -7.94
CA ALA A 55 -4.89 -4.00 -7.79
C ALA A 55 -6.08 -3.31 -7.09
N SER A 56 -5.80 -2.56 -6.02
CA SER A 56 -6.80 -1.78 -5.29
C SER A 56 -7.45 -0.70 -6.17
N ALA A 57 -6.64 0.05 -6.92
CA ALA A 57 -7.15 1.06 -7.86
C ALA A 57 -8.01 0.44 -8.97
N LEU A 58 -7.59 -0.70 -9.52
CA LEU A 58 -8.35 -1.43 -10.55
C LEU A 58 -9.68 -1.98 -10.02
N ARG A 59 -9.76 -2.33 -8.73
CA ARG A 59 -11.02 -2.71 -8.06
C ARG A 59 -11.92 -1.52 -7.70
N GLY A 60 -11.50 -0.29 -7.95
CA GLY A 60 -12.25 0.92 -7.61
C GLY A 60 -12.25 1.24 -6.11
N GLU A 61 -11.33 0.68 -5.34
CA GLU A 61 -11.19 0.97 -3.92
C GLU A 61 -10.75 2.43 -3.72
N THR A 62 -11.55 3.19 -2.98
CA THR A 62 -11.30 4.61 -2.72
C THR A 62 -11.29 4.86 -1.21
N PRO A 63 -10.16 5.31 -0.63
CA PRO A 63 -8.84 5.54 -1.26
C PRO A 63 -8.07 4.23 -1.51
N PRO A 64 -7.21 4.15 -2.54
CA PRO A 64 -6.50 2.92 -2.85
C PRO A 64 -5.51 2.53 -1.74
N VAL A 65 -5.25 1.23 -1.59
CA VAL A 65 -4.22 0.71 -0.67
C VAL A 65 -2.90 1.43 -0.93
N GLY A 66 -2.21 1.83 0.12
CA GLY A 66 -0.99 2.60 0.10
C GLY A 66 -1.16 4.11 -0.11
N ALA A 67 -2.37 4.62 -0.35
CA ALA A 67 -2.64 6.04 -0.25
C ALA A 67 -2.43 6.54 1.19
N TYR A 68 -2.21 7.84 1.34
CA TYR A 68 -2.16 8.49 2.64
C TYR A 68 -3.41 9.34 2.83
N VAL A 69 -4.02 9.21 4.00
CA VAL A 69 -5.27 9.87 4.36
C VAL A 69 -5.21 10.33 5.80
N GLU A 70 -5.98 11.38 6.09
CA GLU A 70 -6.18 11.88 7.44
C GLU A 70 -7.44 11.27 8.00
N ASP A 71 -7.38 10.79 9.24
CA ASP A 71 -8.56 10.49 10.01
C ASP A 71 -9.06 11.79 10.65
N VAL A 72 -10.09 12.41 10.07
CA VAL A 72 -10.57 13.74 10.53
C VAL A 72 -11.18 13.71 11.93
N ARG A 73 -11.40 12.52 12.51
CA ARG A 73 -11.89 12.34 13.88
C ARG A 73 -10.83 12.70 14.91
N ASP A 74 -9.57 12.51 14.58
CA ASP A 74 -8.44 12.73 15.51
C ASP A 74 -7.21 13.42 14.88
N GLY A 75 -7.30 13.80 13.60
CA GLY A 75 -6.26 14.51 12.85
C GLY A 75 -5.04 13.65 12.52
N ARG A 76 -5.11 12.33 12.70
CA ARG A 76 -3.95 11.45 12.47
C ARG A 76 -3.84 11.07 11.00
N VAL A 77 -2.62 11.14 10.47
CA VAL A 77 -2.31 10.69 9.11
C VAL A 77 -1.88 9.22 9.10
N GLY A 78 -2.52 8.43 8.25
CA GLY A 78 -2.24 7.01 8.08
C GLY A 78 -2.07 6.61 6.62
N GLU A 79 -1.29 5.55 6.39
CA GLU A 79 -1.25 4.84 5.12
C GLU A 79 -2.36 3.79 5.07
N VAL A 80 -3.14 3.75 3.99
CA VAL A 80 -4.16 2.72 3.76
C VAL A 80 -3.49 1.36 3.61
N ARG A 81 -3.89 0.38 4.43
CA ARG A 81 -3.44 -1.01 4.36
C ARG A 81 -4.42 -1.95 3.69
N GLY A 82 -5.72 -1.63 3.74
CA GLY A 82 -6.76 -2.47 3.18
C GLY A 82 -8.15 -1.99 3.54
N HIS A 83 -9.14 -2.68 2.98
CA HIS A 83 -10.56 -2.47 3.24
C HIS A 83 -11.13 -3.73 3.88
N VAL A 84 -11.70 -3.61 5.08
CA VAL A 84 -12.30 -4.73 5.83
C VAL A 84 -13.66 -4.31 6.35
N GLY A 85 -14.72 -5.04 5.99
CA GLY A 85 -16.07 -4.78 6.50
C GLY A 85 -16.59 -3.35 6.24
N GLY A 86 -16.20 -2.73 5.12
CA GLY A 86 -16.56 -1.34 4.77
C GLY A 86 -15.76 -0.27 5.52
N ARG A 87 -14.77 -0.65 6.32
CA ARG A 87 -13.82 0.23 7.00
C ARG A 87 -12.47 0.21 6.28
N VAL A 88 -11.73 1.29 6.43
CA VAL A 88 -10.37 1.45 5.89
C VAL A 88 -9.37 1.23 7.01
N GLN A 89 -8.52 0.22 6.87
CA GLN A 89 -7.45 -0.05 7.82
C GLN A 89 -6.27 0.89 7.52
N LEU A 90 -5.84 1.65 8.52
CA LEU A 90 -4.77 2.64 8.43
C LEU A 90 -3.58 2.22 9.29
N ARG A 91 -2.37 2.47 8.80
CA ARG A 91 -1.12 2.33 9.57
C ARG A 91 -0.43 3.68 9.74
N PRO A 92 0.08 4.03 10.93
CA PRO A 92 0.70 5.32 11.14
C PRO A 92 1.97 5.47 10.31
N VAL A 93 2.25 6.70 9.85
CA VAL A 93 3.45 7.02 9.06
C VAL A 93 4.74 6.79 9.87
N CYS A 94 4.70 7.06 11.17
CA CYS A 94 5.84 7.00 12.09
C CYS A 94 5.96 5.67 12.85
N GLY A 95 5.21 4.63 12.43
CA GLY A 95 5.07 3.41 13.21
C GLY A 95 4.07 3.55 14.36
N GLY A 96 3.61 2.43 14.90
CA GLY A 96 2.54 2.36 15.90
C GLY A 96 1.44 1.39 15.50
N ARG A 97 0.37 1.35 16.30
CA ARG A 97 -0.74 0.40 16.11
C ARG A 97 -1.61 0.79 14.92
N GLU A 98 -1.91 -0.18 14.06
CA GLU A 98 -2.90 -0.04 12.99
C GLU A 98 -4.30 0.24 13.58
N TRP A 99 -5.11 1.03 12.88
CA TRP A 99 -6.46 1.38 13.32
C TRP A 99 -7.45 1.39 12.16
N ASP A 100 -8.73 1.17 12.45
CA ASP A 100 -9.79 1.15 11.45
C ASP A 100 -10.56 2.47 11.43
N CYS A 101 -10.58 3.13 10.27
CA CYS A 101 -11.30 4.36 10.01
C CYS A 101 -12.53 4.13 9.13
N PRO A 102 -13.71 4.69 9.46
CA PRO A 102 -14.83 4.73 8.53
C PRO A 102 -14.44 5.51 7.27
N ARG A 103 -14.85 5.05 6.09
CA ARG A 103 -14.49 5.71 4.83
C ARG A 103 -14.98 7.16 4.77
N GLU A 104 -16.10 7.45 5.41
CA GLU A 104 -16.72 8.77 5.50
C GLU A 104 -15.95 9.75 6.39
N SER A 105 -15.02 9.24 7.20
CA SER A 105 -14.17 10.03 8.10
C SER A 105 -12.77 10.26 7.52
N LEU A 106 -12.54 9.91 6.26
CA LEU A 106 -11.26 10.10 5.61
C LEU A 106 -11.19 11.48 4.96
N GLY A 107 -10.18 12.25 5.38
CA GLY A 107 -9.76 13.50 4.74
C GLY A 107 -8.65 13.23 3.72
N GLU A 108 -8.64 14.04 2.65
CA GLU A 108 -7.53 14.05 1.69
C GLU A 108 -6.30 14.70 2.32
N VAL A 109 -5.14 14.05 2.19
CA VAL A 109 -3.85 14.62 2.57
C VAL A 109 -3.06 14.90 1.31
N GLN A 110 -2.53 16.11 1.18
CA GLN A 110 -1.69 16.47 0.05
C GLN A 110 -0.38 15.64 0.10
N PRO A 111 0.02 14.98 -1.00
CA PRO A 111 1.21 14.12 -1.03
C PRO A 111 2.50 14.80 -0.55
N GLY A 112 2.61 16.12 -0.77
CA GLY A 112 3.73 16.94 -0.31
C GLY A 112 3.83 17.07 1.21
N GLU A 113 2.71 16.97 1.93
CA GLU A 113 2.65 17.08 3.39
C GLU A 113 3.09 15.75 4.05
N VAL A 114 2.68 14.63 3.47
CA VAL A 114 3.16 13.29 3.84
C VAL A 114 4.66 13.14 3.60
N LEU A 115 5.15 13.60 2.45
CA LEU A 115 6.57 13.57 2.11
C LEU A 115 7.39 14.41 3.08
N ARG A 116 6.90 15.59 3.47
CA ARG A 116 7.56 16.44 4.48
C ARG A 116 7.63 15.77 5.84
N GLU A 117 6.55 15.16 6.31
CA GLU A 117 6.55 14.42 7.59
C GLU A 117 7.49 13.21 7.55
N ARG A 118 7.49 12.42 6.46
CA ARG A 118 8.46 11.33 6.27
C ARG A 118 9.91 11.80 6.25
N VAL A 119 10.20 12.86 5.50
CA VAL A 119 11.56 13.42 5.36
C VAL A 119 12.03 14.01 6.69
N ARG A 120 11.14 14.67 7.45
CA ARG A 120 11.45 15.20 8.78
C ARG A 120 11.91 14.10 9.72
N ARG A 121 11.24 12.95 9.73
CA ARG A 121 11.63 11.80 10.55
C ARG A 121 12.97 11.19 10.12
N VAL A 122 13.17 10.93 8.82
CA VAL A 122 14.45 10.40 8.32
C VAL A 122 15.61 11.35 8.68
N ASN A 123 15.41 12.65 8.53
CA ASN A 123 16.40 13.65 8.92
C ASN A 123 16.63 13.72 10.44
N GLN A 124 15.62 13.44 11.27
CA GLN A 124 15.79 13.34 12.72
C GLN A 124 16.59 12.09 13.12
N GLU A 125 16.29 10.94 12.51
CA GLU A 125 16.99 9.68 12.76
C GLU A 125 18.46 9.75 12.31
N SER A 126 18.76 10.35 11.15
CA SER A 126 20.14 10.56 10.70
C SER A 126 20.92 11.60 11.50
N ARG A 127 20.27 12.48 12.27
CA ARG A 127 20.94 13.45 13.16
C ARG A 127 21.29 12.88 14.53
N LEU A 128 20.80 11.69 14.85
CA LEU A 128 21.07 10.98 16.10
C LEU A 128 22.12 9.86 15.95
N LEU A 129 22.65 9.67 14.74
CA LEU A 129 23.82 8.84 14.41
C LEU A 129 25.06 9.73 14.28
#